data_AF-A0A8H5CNG0-F1
#
_entry.id   AF-A0A8H5CNG0-F1
#
_cell.length_a   1.000
_cell.length_b   1.000
_cell.length_c   1.000
_cell.angle_alpha   90.00
_cell.angle_beta   90.00
_cell.angle_gamma   90.00
#
_symmetry.space_group_name_H-M   'P 1'
#
loop_
_entity.id
_entity.type
_entity.pdbx_description
1 polymer ?
#
loop_
_entity_poly.entity_id
_entity_poly.type
_entity_poly.pdbx_seq_one_letter_code
_entity_poly.pdbx_strand_id
1 'polypeptide(L)' 'MSSTDTSSAEKEAADENINEENLFMSLNASEEQETDEHECQRCKQRKCRYRQVQTRPAGEPVTTFVTCINCRNRWKFSY' A
#
# COMPACT_ATOMS: atom_id res chain seq x y z
N MET A 1 22.51 -46.33 -1.51
CA MET A 1 21.68 -45.25 -0.94
C MET A 1 21.77 -44.08 -1.89
N SER A 2 20.65 -43.70 -2.49
CA SER A 2 20.56 -42.88 -3.71
C SER A 2 20.76 -41.41 -3.39
N SER A 3 21.57 -40.73 -4.20
CA SER A 3 22.02 -39.33 -4.05
C SER A 3 20.95 -38.27 -4.36
N THR A 4 19.67 -38.58 -4.16
CA THR A 4 18.54 -37.74 -4.58
C THR A 4 17.71 -37.16 -3.42
N ASP A 5 17.98 -37.56 -2.19
CA ASP A 5 17.17 -37.14 -1.02
C ASP A 5 17.58 -35.76 -0.48
N THR A 6 18.82 -35.31 -0.72
CA THR A 6 19.29 -34.00 -0.27
C THR A 6 18.71 -32.84 -1.08
N SER A 7 18.02 -33.11 -2.19
CA SER A 7 17.46 -32.08 -3.07
C SER A 7 15.97 -31.78 -2.86
N SER A 8 15.25 -32.54 -2.01
CA SER A 8 13.83 -32.26 -1.70
C SER A 8 13.66 -31.41 -0.45
N ALA A 9 14.42 -31.73 0.62
CA ALA A 9 14.37 -30.96 1.87
C ALA A 9 14.77 -29.48 1.69
N GLU A 10 15.75 -29.21 0.82
CA GLU A 10 16.17 -27.84 0.50
C GLU A 10 15.09 -27.06 -0.28
N LYS A 11 14.30 -27.75 -1.11
CA LYS A 11 13.21 -27.14 -1.89
C LYS A 11 11.99 -26.87 -1.01
N GLU A 12 11.65 -27.82 -0.13
CA GLU A 12 10.57 -27.67 0.84
C GLU A 12 10.81 -26.45 1.76
N ALA A 13 12.04 -26.27 2.25
CA ALA A 13 12.41 -25.10 3.03
C ALA A 13 12.35 -23.78 2.23
N ALA A 14 12.67 -23.82 0.92
CA ALA A 14 12.53 -22.65 0.06
C ALA A 14 11.06 -22.30 -0.20
N ASP A 15 10.20 -23.29 -0.43
CA ASP A 15 8.77 -23.11 -0.66
C ASP A 15 8.06 -22.56 0.59
N GLU A 16 8.46 -23.01 1.79
CA GLU A 16 7.98 -22.47 3.06
C GLU A 16 8.37 -20.99 3.22
N ASN A 17 9.63 -20.62 2.97
CA ASN A 17 10.06 -19.21 3.02
C ASN A 17 9.29 -18.34 2.02
N ILE A 18 9.09 -18.83 0.79
CA ILE A 18 8.31 -18.11 -0.23
C ILE A 18 6.87 -17.92 0.23
N ASN A 19 6.26 -18.92 0.86
CA ASN A 19 4.91 -18.82 1.39
C ASN A 19 4.81 -17.80 2.54
N GLU A 20 5.81 -17.78 3.45
CA GLU A 20 5.88 -16.78 4.52
C GLU A 20 6.05 -15.36 3.98
N GLU A 21 6.92 -15.15 3.00
CA GLU A 21 7.11 -13.86 2.33
C GLU A 21 5.83 -13.39 1.63
N ASN A 22 5.16 -14.28 0.88
CA ASN A 22 3.89 -13.99 0.23
C ASN A 22 2.80 -13.58 1.23
N LEU A 23 2.71 -14.28 2.36
CA LEU A 23 1.77 -13.95 3.43
C LEU A 23 2.07 -12.55 4.01
N PHE A 24 3.34 -12.25 4.28
CA PHE A 24 3.75 -10.95 4.81
C PHE A 24 3.44 -9.80 3.84
N MET A 25 3.70 -9.98 2.55
CA MET A 25 3.39 -8.96 1.54
C MET A 25 1.89 -8.74 1.40
N SER A 26 1.08 -9.80 1.47
CA SER A 26 -0.39 -9.70 1.38
C SER A 26 -0.99 -8.88 2.52
N LEU A 27 -0.49 -9.04 3.75
CA LEU A 27 -1.01 -8.33 4.92
C LEU A 27 -0.72 -6.82 4.89
N ASN A 28 0.35 -6.40 4.22
CA ASN A 28 0.80 -5.00 4.20
C ASN A 28 0.35 -4.21 2.95
N ALA A 29 -0.47 -4.80 2.09
CA ALA A 29 -0.98 -4.15 0.89
C ALA A 29 -2.08 -3.11 1.23
N SER A 30 -1.68 -1.90 1.64
CA SER A 30 -2.58 -0.74 1.65
C SER A 30 -2.41 0.05 0.35
N GLU A 31 -3.50 0.29 -0.39
CA GLU A 31 -3.52 1.14 -1.60
C GLU A 31 -3.35 2.66 -1.29
N GLU A 32 -2.98 3.01 -0.07
CA GLU A 32 -2.77 4.40 0.34
C GLU A 32 -1.36 4.84 -0.06
N GLN A 33 -1.28 5.82 -0.95
CA GLN A 33 0.01 6.40 -1.33
C GLN A 33 0.38 7.53 -0.38
N GLU A 34 1.62 7.52 0.12
CA GLU A 34 2.17 8.61 0.91
C GLU A 34 2.75 9.68 -0.03
N THR A 35 2.39 10.95 0.20
CA THR A 35 2.84 12.10 -0.58
C THR A 35 3.17 13.28 0.32
N ASP A 36 4.15 14.08 -0.10
CA ASP A 36 4.52 15.35 0.53
C ASP A 36 4.03 16.57 -0.29
N GLU A 37 3.24 16.34 -1.33
CA GLU A 37 2.70 17.41 -2.21
C GLU A 37 1.63 18.26 -1.53
N HIS A 38 0.97 17.73 -0.49
CA HIS A 38 -0.14 18.39 0.17
C HIS A 38 0.24 18.85 1.58
N GLU A 39 0.12 20.15 1.85
CA GLU A 39 0.33 20.70 3.18
C GLU A 39 -0.95 20.68 4.01
N CYS A 40 -0.91 20.06 5.19
CA CYS A 40 -2.05 20.04 6.08
C CYS A 40 -2.28 21.41 6.72
N GLN A 41 -3.43 22.03 6.50
CA GLN A 41 -3.77 23.34 7.09
C GLN A 41 -3.82 23.35 8.63
N ARG A 42 -3.99 22.17 9.26
CA ARG A 42 -4.17 22.07 10.72
C ARG A 42 -2.84 21.98 11.47
N CYS A 43 -1.91 21.15 10.99
CA CYS A 43 -0.59 20.96 11.62
C CYS A 43 0.59 21.49 10.81
N LYS A 44 0.36 22.00 9.59
CA LYS A 44 1.36 22.53 8.65
C LYS A 44 2.44 21.53 8.23
N GLN A 45 2.19 20.24 8.43
CA GLN A 45 3.07 19.18 7.97
C GLN A 45 2.62 18.69 6.60
N ARG A 46 3.60 18.25 5.79
CA ARG A 46 3.36 17.80 4.41
C ARG A 46 3.13 16.29 4.28
N LYS A 47 3.45 15.52 5.32
CA LYS A 47 3.23 14.08 5.37
C LYS A 47 1.74 13.73 5.32
N CYS A 48 1.28 13.40 4.12
CA CYS A 48 -0.12 13.10 3.83
C CYS A 48 -0.24 11.77 3.08
N ARG A 49 -1.37 11.10 3.26
CA ARG A 49 -1.80 9.98 2.43
C ARG A 49 -2.89 10.44 1.50
N TYR A 50 -2.82 10.03 0.25
CA TYR A 50 -3.87 10.33 -0.71
C TYR A 50 -4.36 9.07 -1.39
N ARG A 51 -5.64 9.09 -1.78
CA ARG A 51 -6.26 8.08 -2.63
C ARG A 51 -7.16 8.77 -3.64
N GLN A 52 -7.11 8.31 -4.88
CA GLN A 52 -7.92 8.83 -5.97
C GLN A 52 -9.08 7.88 -6.20
N VAL A 53 -10.32 8.40 -6.15
CA VAL A 53 -11.51 7.58 -6.39
C VAL A 53 -12.38 8.24 -7.45
N GLN A 54 -12.66 7.46 -8.50
CA GLN A 54 -13.62 7.83 -9.51
C GLN A 54 -15.03 7.65 -8.93
N THR A 55 -15.59 8.71 -8.36
CA THR A 55 -16.95 8.71 -7.81
C THR A 55 -18.01 9.12 -8.83
N ARG A 56 -17.58 9.53 -10.02
CA ARG A 56 -18.38 10.21 -11.02
C ARG A 56 -18.29 9.53 -12.40
N PRO A 57 -19.28 9.70 -13.29
CA PRO A 57 -19.28 9.12 -14.63
C PRO A 57 -18.04 9.51 -15.45
N ALA A 58 -17.73 8.70 -16.47
CA ALA A 58 -16.61 8.95 -17.38
C ALA A 58 -16.77 10.30 -18.09
N GLY A 59 -16.05 11.32 -17.61
CA GLY A 59 -16.14 12.69 -18.10
C GLY A 59 -15.90 13.74 -17.00
N GLU A 60 -16.10 13.37 -15.74
CA GLU A 60 -15.77 14.25 -14.61
C GLU A 60 -14.42 13.84 -13.98
N PRO A 61 -13.62 14.82 -13.52
CA PRO A 61 -12.30 14.55 -12.96
C PRO A 61 -12.38 13.67 -11.70
N VAL A 62 -11.34 12.87 -11.50
CA VAL A 62 -11.23 11.98 -10.34
C VAL A 62 -11.25 12.78 -9.04
N THR A 63 -11.90 12.25 -8.01
CA THR A 63 -11.90 12.89 -6.68
C THR A 63 -10.70 12.40 -5.89
N THR A 64 -9.83 13.31 -5.48
CA THR A 64 -8.67 13.00 -4.64
C THR A 64 -9.02 13.23 -3.17
N PHE A 65 -8.92 12.19 -2.36
CA PHE A 65 -9.08 12.26 -0.90
C PHE A 65 -7.72 12.29 -0.25
N VAL A 66 -7.47 13.29 0.60
CA VAL A 66 -6.20 13.46 1.29
C VAL A 66 -6.42 13.37 2.80
N THR A 67 -5.55 12.64 3.48
CA THR A 67 -5.54 12.43 4.92
C THR A 67 -4.16 12.77 5.48
N CYS A 68 -4.08 13.70 6.41
CA CYS A 68 -2.83 13.98 7.11
C CYS A 68 -2.46 12.83 8.06
N ILE A 69 -1.22 12.35 8.00
CA ILE A 69 -0.74 11.24 8.83
C ILE A 69 -0.69 11.64 10.32
N ASN A 70 -0.31 12.89 10.60
CA ASN A 70 -0.03 13.34 11.96
C ASN A 70 -1.28 13.76 12.73
N CYS A 71 -2.13 14.60 12.13
CA CYS A 71 -3.33 15.12 12.80
C CYS A 71 -4.63 14.44 12.35
N ARG A 72 -4.55 13.47 11.42
CA ARG A 72 -5.68 12.73 10.86
C ARG A 72 -6.76 13.62 10.23
N ASN A 73 -6.43 14.88 9.91
CA ASN A 73 -7.33 15.76 9.18
C ASN A 73 -7.56 15.19 7.77
N ARG A 74 -8.81 15.20 7.31
CA ARG A 74 -9.22 14.65 6.01
C ARG A 74 -9.92 15.72 5.19
N TRP A 75 -9.56 15.83 3.93
CA TRP A 75 -10.21 16.75 3.01
C TRP A 75 -10.28 16.16 1.60
N LYS A 76 -11.13 16.75 0.77
CA LYS A 76 -11.35 16.33 -0.62
C LYS A 76 -10.91 17.42 -1.58
N PHE A 77 -10.29 17.03 -2.68
CA PHE A 77 -10.09 17.85 -3.86
C PHE A 77 -10.97 17.29 -4.97
N SER A 78 -11.91 18.10 -5.43
CA SER A 78 -12.66 17.90 -6.66
C SER A 78 -12.32 19.07 -7.56
N TYR A 79 -11.57 18.81 -8.64
CA TYR A 79 -11.42 19.78 -9.73
C TYR A 79 -12.70 19.85 -10.57
#